data_AF-A0A2U3QS71-F1
#
_entry.id   AF-A0A2U3QS71-F1
#
_cell.length_a   1.000
_cell.length_b   1.000
_cell.length_c   1.000
_cell.angle_alpha   90.00
_cell.angle_beta   90.00
_cell.angle_gamma   90.00
#
_symmetry.space_group_name_H-M   'P 1'
#
loop_
_entity.id
_entity.type
_entity.pdbx_description
1 polymer ?
#
loop_
_entity_poly.entity_id
_entity_poly.type
_entity_poly.pdbx_seq_one_letter_code
_entity_poly.pdbx_strand_id
1 'polypeptide(L)'
;MLFFLNQLSLHPNVQNHWTTIGKDIFDKEQQNKAAVILKFASEPDENTKRHIRLHGLKWNSFRQEWCGHVKDIESLKNGLLNVQYSIELVV
;
A
#
# COMPACT_ATOMS: atom_id res chain seq x y z
N MET A 1 5.03 -2.61 -30.48
CA MET A 1 3.98 -2.44 -29.45
C MET A 1 2.59 -2.32 -30.05
N LEU A 2 2.35 -1.42 -31.03
CA LEU A 2 1.06 -1.26 -31.71
C LEU A 2 0.53 -2.52 -32.42
N PHE A 3 1.40 -3.33 -33.02
CA PHE A 3 0.99 -4.56 -33.73
C PHE A 3 0.38 -5.63 -32.80
N PHE A 4 0.87 -5.71 -31.56
CA PHE A 4 0.43 -6.72 -30.59
C PHE A 4 -0.94 -6.38 -29.99
N LEU A 5 -1.17 -5.09 -29.70
CA LEU A 5 -2.47 -4.58 -29.25
C LEU A 5 -3.56 -4.81 -30.31
N ASN A 6 -3.21 -4.67 -31.60
CA ASN A 6 -4.14 -4.84 -32.72
C ASN A 6 -4.50 -6.30 -33.01
N GLN A 7 -3.71 -7.27 -32.52
CA GLN A 7 -4.02 -8.70 -32.60
C GLN A 7 -4.84 -9.16 -31.39
N LEU A 8 -4.59 -8.59 -30.20
CA LEU A 8 -5.36 -8.92 -28.99
C LEU A 8 -6.83 -8.47 -29.11
N SER A 9 -7.07 -7.33 -29.77
CA SER A 9 -8.42 -6.81 -30.02
C SER A 9 -9.27 -7.71 -30.91
N LEU A 10 -8.66 -8.61 -31.69
CA LEU A 10 -9.35 -9.62 -32.50
C LEU A 10 -9.80 -10.83 -31.67
N HIS A 11 -9.35 -10.95 -30.42
CA HIS A 11 -9.65 -12.07 -29.51
C HIS A 11 -10.18 -11.57 -28.16
N PRO A 12 -11.42 -11.02 -28.11
CA PRO A 12 -11.99 -10.43 -26.89
C PRO A 12 -12.09 -11.42 -25.72
N ASN A 13 -12.26 -12.72 -26.01
CA ASN A 13 -12.31 -13.76 -24.96
C ASN A 13 -10.98 -13.91 -24.22
N VAL A 14 -9.85 -13.83 -24.94
CA VAL A 14 -8.50 -13.90 -24.35
C VAL A 14 -8.23 -12.65 -23.51
N GLN A 15 -8.59 -11.48 -24.05
CA GLN A 15 -8.46 -10.21 -23.34
C GLN A 15 -9.26 -10.21 -22.04
N ASN A 16 -10.54 -10.59 -22.09
CA ASN A 16 -11.42 -10.63 -20.92
C ASN A 16 -10.91 -11.62 -19.86
N HIS A 17 -10.40 -12.78 -20.28
CA HIS A 17 -9.84 -13.77 -19.38
C HIS A 17 -8.60 -13.23 -18.65
N TRP A 18 -7.67 -12.59 -19.37
CA TRP A 18 -6.49 -11.98 -18.76
C TRP A 18 -6.84 -10.81 -17.86
N THR A 19 -7.81 -9.97 -18.25
CA THR A 19 -8.32 -8.90 -17.40
C THR A 19 -8.91 -9.44 -16.11
N THR A 20 -9.67 -10.53 -16.18
CA THR A 20 -10.26 -11.18 -14.99
C THR A 20 -9.17 -11.73 -14.08
N ILE A 21 -8.20 -12.47 -14.62
CA ILE A 21 -7.07 -13.00 -13.84
C ILE A 21 -6.28 -11.87 -13.17
N GLY A 22 -5.95 -10.81 -13.93
CA GLY A 22 -5.21 -9.68 -13.40
C GLY A 22 -5.98 -8.96 -12.29
N LYS A 23 -7.28 -8.77 -12.48
CA LYS A 23 -8.16 -8.19 -11.46
C LYS A 23 -8.22 -9.06 -10.20
N ASP A 24 -8.42 -10.38 -10.33
CA ASP A 24 -8.51 -11.28 -9.19
C ASP A 24 -7.21 -11.30 -8.37
N ILE A 25 -6.05 -11.27 -9.03
CA ILE A 25 -4.75 -11.19 -8.36
C ILE A 25 -4.61 -9.84 -7.63
N PHE A 26 -4.93 -8.74 -8.31
CA PHE A 26 -4.85 -7.41 -7.73
C PHE A 26 -5.79 -7.24 -6.53
N ASP A 27 -7.06 -7.65 -6.66
CA ASP A 27 -8.06 -7.56 -5.60
C ASP A 27 -7.66 -8.42 -4.39
N LYS A 28 -7.07 -9.60 -4.60
CA LYS A 28 -6.49 -10.42 -3.52
C LYS A 28 -5.29 -9.75 -2.85
N GLU A 29 -4.45 -9.04 -3.61
CA GLU A 29 -3.35 -8.27 -3.05
C GLU A 29 -3.83 -7.05 -2.25
N GLN A 30 -4.94 -6.44 -2.64
CA GLN A 30 -5.55 -5.31 -1.91
C GLN A 30 -6.41 -5.76 -0.72
N GLN A 31 -6.97 -6.97 -0.77
CA GLN A 31 -7.73 -7.54 0.33
C GLN A 31 -6.94 -7.50 1.65
N ASN A 32 -7.61 -7.04 2.70
CA ASN A 32 -7.09 -6.93 4.07
C ASN A 32 -5.97 -5.90 4.26
N LYS A 33 -5.81 -4.93 3.35
CA LYS A 33 -4.94 -3.78 3.58
C LYS A 33 -5.78 -2.54 3.90
N ALA A 34 -5.41 -1.83 4.96
CA ALA A 34 -5.96 -0.52 5.27
C ALA A 34 -5.01 0.56 4.76
N ALA A 35 -5.55 1.60 4.11
CA ALA A 35 -4.77 2.79 3.81
C ALA A 35 -4.58 3.60 5.10
N VAL A 36 -3.32 3.89 5.41
CA VAL A 36 -2.92 4.53 6.67
C VAL A 36 -2.08 5.76 6.37
N ILE A 37 -2.38 6.84 7.09
CA ILE A 37 -1.51 8.01 7.23
C ILE A 37 -1.04 8.06 8.68
N LEU A 38 0.27 8.11 8.87
CA LEU A 38 0.93 8.10 10.18
C LEU A 38 1.81 9.35 10.31
N LYS A 39 1.57 10.12 11.38
CA LYS A 39 2.27 11.38 11.68
C LYS A 39 2.92 11.32 13.05
N PHE A 40 4.05 12.01 13.19
CA PHE A 40 4.80 12.13 14.44
C PHE A 40 4.96 13.60 14.81
N ALA A 41 5.02 13.90 16.11
CA ALA A 41 5.28 15.26 16.61
C ALA A 41 6.73 15.72 16.37
N SER A 42 7.66 14.76 16.37
CA SER A 42 9.07 14.94 16.06
C SER A 42 9.54 13.78 15.18
N GLU A 43 10.71 13.93 14.54
CA GLU A 43 11.27 12.86 13.72
C GLU A 43 11.51 11.60 14.57
N PRO A 44 10.94 10.45 14.21
CA PRO A 44 11.14 9.21 14.97
C PRO A 44 12.58 8.69 14.81
N ASP A 45 13.01 7.82 15.71
CA ASP A 45 14.33 7.19 15.62
C ASP A 45 14.41 6.17 14.47
N GLU A 46 15.63 5.74 14.10
CA GLU A 46 15.83 4.83 12.97
C GLU A 46 15.21 3.44 13.17
N ASN A 47 15.06 2.94 14.40
CA ASN A 47 14.37 1.67 14.62
C ASN A 47 12.88 1.81 14.32
N THR A 48 12.27 2.91 14.77
CA THR A 48 10.88 3.24 14.47
C THR A 48 10.67 3.42 12.97
N LYS A 49 11.56 4.16 12.27
CA LYS A 49 11.50 4.29 10.80
C LYS A 49 11.61 2.95 10.08
N ARG A 50 12.50 2.07 10.54
CA ARG A 50 12.67 0.72 9.98
C ARG A 50 11.39 -0.10 10.18
N HIS A 51 10.78 -0.06 11.36
CA HIS A 51 9.51 -0.73 11.64
C HIS A 51 8.41 -0.25 10.69
N ILE A 52 8.24 1.07 10.56
CA ILE A 52 7.27 1.68 9.65
C ILE A 52 7.45 1.20 8.20
N ARG A 53 8.69 1.16 7.70
CA ARG A 53 9.01 0.68 6.35
C ARG A 53 8.69 -0.80 6.15
N LEU A 54 8.91 -1.64 7.17
CA LEU A 54 8.56 -3.07 7.12
C LEU A 54 7.04 -3.28 6.96
N HIS A 55 6.23 -2.36 7.48
CA HIS A 55 4.78 -2.34 7.31
C HIS A 55 4.31 -1.69 5.99
N GLY A 56 5.23 -1.35 5.07
CA GLY A 56 4.89 -0.87 3.73
C GLY A 56 4.56 0.62 3.64
N LEU A 57 4.72 1.37 4.73
CA LEU A 57 4.57 2.82 4.76
C LEU A 57 5.80 3.51 4.14
N LYS A 58 5.56 4.55 3.34
CA LYS A 58 6.59 5.35 2.68
C LYS A 58 6.55 6.79 3.19
N TRP A 59 7.72 7.38 3.33
CA TRP A 59 7.84 8.78 3.73
C TRP A 59 7.37 9.71 2.62
N ASN A 60 6.47 10.63 2.96
CA ASN A 60 6.05 11.74 2.13
C ASN A 60 6.74 13.01 2.63
N SER A 61 7.79 13.45 1.94
CA SER A 61 8.56 14.64 2.31
C SER A 61 7.79 15.96 2.14
N PHE A 62 6.75 16.00 1.32
CA PHE A 62 5.95 17.22 1.15
C PHE A 62 5.01 17.43 2.33
N ARG A 63 4.33 16.37 2.77
CA ARG A 63 3.37 16.42 3.89
C ARG A 63 3.99 16.11 5.25
N GLN A 64 5.25 15.70 5.28
CA GLN A 64 5.98 15.31 6.48
C GLN A 64 5.26 14.19 7.26
N GLU A 65 4.79 13.17 6.53
CA GLU A 65 4.00 12.06 7.08
C GLU A 65 4.35 10.74 6.37
N TRP A 66 3.95 9.62 6.98
CA TRP A 66 4.13 8.29 6.43
C TRP A 66 2.81 7.78 5.85
N CYS A 67 2.80 7.35 4.60
CA CYS A 67 1.59 6.90 3.91
C CYS A 67 1.78 5.53 3.25
N GLY A 68 0.73 4.72 3.22
CA GLY A 68 0.79 3.41 2.61
C GLY A 68 -0.35 2.48 3.02
N HIS A 69 -0.26 1.24 2.54
CA HIS A 69 -1.26 0.22 2.78
C HIS A 69 -0.71 -0.81 3.77
N VAL A 70 -1.36 -0.93 4.92
CA VAL A 70 -0.91 -1.78 6.03
C VAL A 70 -1.84 -2.98 6.14
N LYS A 71 -1.29 -4.20 6.11
CA LYS A 71 -2.05 -5.45 6.29
C LYS A 71 -2.47 -5.67 7.75
N ASP A 72 -1.54 -5.41 8.66
CA ASP A 72 -1.72 -5.64 10.10
C ASP A 72 -1.45 -4.34 10.86
N ILE A 73 -2.53 -3.63 11.17
CA ILE A 73 -2.48 -2.37 11.92
C ILE A 73 -2.07 -2.60 13.38
N GLU A 74 -2.49 -3.72 13.99
CA GLU A 74 -2.16 -4.05 15.38
C GLU A 74 -0.65 -4.22 15.54
N SER A 75 -0.02 -4.99 14.65
CA SER A 75 1.43 -5.17 14.62
C SER A 75 2.19 -3.86 14.37
N LEU A 76 1.65 -2.98 13.50
CA LEU A 76 2.20 -1.63 13.33
C LEU A 76 2.17 -0.85 14.66
N LYS A 77 1.02 -0.79 15.33
CA LYS A 77 0.84 -0.06 16.60
C LYS A 77 1.74 -0.60 17.72
N ASN A 78 1.95 -1.91 17.79
CA ASN A 78 2.81 -2.54 18.80
C ASN A 78 4.27 -2.07 18.72
N GLY A 79 4.78 -1.81 17.51
CA GLY A 79 6.13 -1.25 17.35
C GLY A 79 6.23 0.26 17.64
N LEU A 80 5.10 0.93 17.91
CA LEU A 80 5.02 2.38 18.16
C LEU A 80 4.61 2.73 19.60
N LEU A 81 4.51 1.75 20.51
CA LEU A 81 3.97 1.93 21.87
C LEU A 81 4.65 3.05 22.69
N ASN A 82 5.94 3.27 22.47
CA ASN A 82 6.74 4.26 23.22
C ASN A 82 6.92 5.59 22.48
N VAL A 83 6.22 5.79 21.36
CA VAL A 83 6.36 6.97 20.52
C VAL A 83 5.02 7.68 20.45
N GLN A 84 5.03 9.01 20.55
CA GLN A 84 3.82 9.80 20.33
C GLN A 84 3.53 9.91 18.84
N TYR A 85 2.39 9.38 18.38
CA TYR A 85 1.98 9.41 16.99
C TYR A 85 0.48 9.69 16.82
N SER A 86 0.09 10.11 15.62
CA SER A 86 -1.29 10.18 15.15
C SER A 86 -1.46 9.25 13.96
N ILE A 87 -2.52 8.44 13.96
CA ILE A 87 -2.84 7.50 12.89
C ILE A 87 -4.23 7.80 12.34
N GLU A 88 -4.32 7.97 11.03
CA GLU A 88 -5.57 8.19 10.29
C GLU A 88 -5.78 7.00 9.34
N LEU A 89 -6.97 6.38 9.41
CA LEU A 89 -7.39 5.35 8.48
C LEU A 89 -8.15 6.01 7.33
N VAL A 90 -7.67 5.82 6.11
CA VAL A 90 -8.35 6.29 4.91
C VAL A 90 -9.24 5.15 4.42
N VAL A 91 -10.55 5.34 4.55
CA VAL A 91 -11.60 4.38 4.14
C VAL A 91 -12.13 4.77 2.77
#